data_AF-A0A8H4TC19-F1
#
_entry.id   AF-A0A8H4TC19-F1
#
_cell.length_a   1.000
_cell.length_b   1.000
_cell.length_c   1.000
_cell.angle_alpha   90.00
_cell.angle_beta   90.00
_cell.angle_gamma   90.00
#
_symmetry.space_group_name_H-M   'P 1'
#
loop_
_entity.id
_entity.type
_entity.pdbx_description
1 polymer ?
#
loop_
_entity_poly.entity_id
_entity_poly.type
_entity_poly.pdbx_seq_one_letter_code
_entity_poly.pdbx_strand_id
1 'polypeptide(L)'
;MTTAYLRRLEQSGNEAADDFRFGQRYQKASDSSDVIITHQRTPRSTVVGDLECVVCADTKDADAFPRFSVTATCTHPPNTCLDCVQLSIESDLSSKLWTEIRCPECRELLEYADIQRYANKQTFTRYETLALRAAMSEAENFIWCTSGCGSGQIHESGSAQPIVTCLHCNHRSCFHHNVAWHETLSCEEYDQLLADPDNFRSRLELENERWSEAQQAQLEADRAIAQGLLAEDRAELKLREERARQEREQAQKAAKLARQIAARRKKEEDRSKATVNRTAKPCAGCGWAIEKNRGCSHMTLSPDAVYFMSGLDRPPYAALTHWWFDLETVDLTLYAEKIGTSGPIHY
;
A
#
# COMPACT_ATOMS: atom_id res chain seq x y z
N MET A 1 12.59 46.85 22.93
CA MET A 1 13.46 47.98 22.54
C MET A 1 14.90 47.61 22.84
N THR A 2 15.60 47.05 21.87
CA THR A 2 17.01 46.67 21.96
C THR A 2 17.75 47.38 20.85
N THR A 3 18.53 48.37 21.27
CA THR A 3 19.17 49.42 20.48
C THR A 3 20.35 48.90 19.68
N ALA A 4 20.25 49.02 18.34
CA ALA A 4 21.32 48.79 17.39
C ALA A 4 22.41 49.88 17.52
N TYR A 5 23.66 49.47 17.68
CA TYR A 5 24.82 50.36 17.73
C TYR A 5 25.40 50.53 16.32
N LEU A 6 24.94 51.56 15.60
CA LEU A 6 25.54 52.02 14.35
C LEU A 6 26.79 52.84 14.66
N ARG A 7 27.98 52.28 14.40
CA ARG A 7 29.24 53.01 14.50
C ARG A 7 29.49 53.77 13.20
N ARG A 8 29.38 55.09 13.32
CA ARG A 8 29.64 56.15 12.34
C ARG A 8 31.13 56.09 11.93
N LEU A 9 31.42 55.85 10.65
CA LEU A 9 32.76 56.05 10.08
C LEU A 9 32.80 57.45 9.46
N GLU A 10 33.56 58.34 10.09
CA GLU A 10 33.87 59.67 9.56
C GLU A 10 34.94 59.51 8.47
N GLN A 11 34.57 59.85 7.23
CA GLN A 11 35.47 59.99 6.09
C GLN A 11 36.29 61.28 6.25
N SER A 12 37.60 61.13 6.45
CA SER A 12 38.55 62.19 6.10
C SER A 12 39.92 61.58 5.77
N GLY A 13 40.41 61.83 4.56
CA GLY A 13 41.83 61.68 4.19
C GLY A 13 42.15 60.79 2.98
N ASN A 14 42.37 61.44 1.83
CA ASN A 14 43.19 61.02 0.68
C ASN A 14 42.94 59.63 0.03
N GLU A 15 42.17 59.63 -1.06
CA GLU A 15 41.88 58.48 -1.96
C GLU A 15 43.08 57.96 -2.79
N ALA A 16 44.32 58.09 -2.32
CA ALA A 16 45.52 57.64 -3.06
C ALA A 16 46.35 56.55 -2.35
N ALA A 17 45.96 56.10 -1.15
CA ALA A 17 46.82 55.25 -0.31
C ALA A 17 46.26 53.84 0.02
N ASP A 18 45.03 53.51 -0.38
CA ASP A 18 44.42 52.23 -0.01
C ASP A 18 44.78 51.05 -0.93
N ASP A 19 45.43 51.32 -2.06
CA ASP A 19 45.78 50.28 -3.05
C ASP A 19 47.09 49.52 -2.70
N PHE A 20 47.85 49.99 -1.71
CA PHE A 20 49.17 49.45 -1.33
C PHE A 20 49.15 48.41 -0.21
N ARG A 21 48.01 48.18 0.45
CA ARG A 21 47.97 47.43 1.73
C ARG A 21 47.24 46.10 1.72
N PHE A 22 46.62 45.72 0.61
CA PHE A 22 45.76 44.54 0.58
C PHE A 22 46.51 43.31 0.03
N GLY A 23 46.76 42.32 0.88
CA GLY A 23 47.38 41.03 0.51
C GLY A 23 48.86 40.86 0.90
N GLN A 24 49.53 41.90 1.38
CA GLN A 24 50.91 41.78 1.87
C GLN A 24 50.92 41.25 3.30
N ARG A 25 51.33 39.98 3.49
CA ARG A 25 51.62 39.43 4.82
C ARG A 25 53.05 39.83 5.20
N TYR A 26 53.18 40.81 6.08
CA TYR A 26 54.46 41.12 6.68
C TYR A 26 54.81 40.08 7.74
N GLN A 27 55.76 39.21 7.45
CA GLN A 27 56.42 38.41 8.49
C GLN A 27 57.75 39.09 8.83
N LYS A 28 57.84 39.59 10.06
CA LYS A 28 59.10 40.12 10.59
C LYS A 28 59.94 38.93 11.04
N ALA A 29 61.06 38.67 10.36
CA ALA A 29 62.03 37.68 10.82
C ALA A 29 62.59 38.12 12.19
N SER A 30 62.76 37.20 13.13
CA SER A 30 63.20 37.50 14.50
C SER A 30 64.61 38.12 14.56
N ASP A 31 65.43 37.91 13.53
CA ASP A 31 66.87 38.24 13.57
C ASP A 31 67.37 39.09 12.38
N SER A 32 66.47 39.69 11.57
CA SER A 32 66.85 40.69 10.57
C SER A 32 65.79 41.79 10.45
N SER A 33 66.24 43.03 10.21
CA SER A 33 65.40 44.18 9.88
C SER A 33 64.76 44.10 8.49
N ASP A 34 65.01 43.02 7.74
CA ASP A 34 64.45 42.83 6.42
C ASP A 34 63.00 42.35 6.51
N VAL A 35 62.10 43.19 6.00
CA VAL A 35 60.68 42.88 5.84
C VAL A 35 60.53 41.99 4.60
N ILE A 36 60.30 40.69 4.80
CA ILE A 36 59.99 39.77 3.70
C ILE A 36 58.55 40.03 3.27
N ILE A 37 58.38 40.67 2.11
CA ILE A 37 57.06 40.86 1.49
C ILE A 37 56.74 39.59 0.70
N THR A 38 55.88 38.73 1.25
CA THR A 38 55.30 37.62 0.49
C THR A 38 54.17 38.16 -0.40
N HIS A 39 54.04 37.64 -1.63
CA HIS A 39 53.06 38.03 -2.66
C HIS A 39 53.31 39.37 -3.40
N GLN A 40 54.48 39.55 -4.00
CA GLN A 40 54.73 40.68 -4.91
C GLN A 40 54.06 40.45 -6.28
N ARG A 41 53.09 41.29 -6.62
CA ARG A 41 52.42 41.29 -7.94
C ARG A 41 53.29 41.99 -8.98
N THR A 42 53.27 41.50 -10.22
CA THR A 42 54.04 42.10 -11.31
C THR A 42 53.37 43.40 -11.75
N PRO A 43 54.04 44.57 -11.67
CA PRO A 43 53.48 45.84 -12.14
C PRO A 43 53.43 45.88 -13.67
N ARG A 44 52.59 46.76 -14.23
CA ARG A 44 52.61 47.00 -15.68
C ARG A 44 53.92 47.66 -16.12
N SER A 45 54.36 47.33 -17.34
CA SER A 45 55.51 47.94 -18.02
C SER A 45 55.29 49.41 -18.39
N THR A 46 54.05 49.82 -18.67
CA THR A 46 53.69 51.16 -19.17
C THR A 46 52.65 51.82 -18.26
N VAL A 47 53.00 52.99 -17.69
CA VAL A 47 52.18 53.69 -16.69
C VAL A 47 51.28 54.77 -17.30
N VAL A 48 51.59 55.24 -18.52
CA VAL A 48 50.91 56.37 -19.18
C VAL A 48 50.75 56.08 -20.67
N GLY A 49 49.60 56.45 -21.24
CA GLY A 49 49.27 56.32 -22.66
C GLY A 49 48.20 55.29 -22.96
N ASP A 50 48.02 54.99 -24.25
CA ASP A 50 47.03 54.05 -24.74
C ASP A 50 47.62 52.64 -24.82
N LEU A 51 46.84 51.65 -24.40
CA LEU A 51 47.19 50.23 -24.44
C LEU A 51 46.12 49.44 -25.17
N GLU A 52 46.54 48.45 -25.93
CA GLU A 52 45.65 47.53 -26.63
C GLU A 52 45.37 46.29 -25.77
N CYS A 53 44.10 45.93 -25.63
CA CYS A 53 43.67 44.76 -24.87
C CYS A 53 43.84 43.47 -25.68
N VAL A 54 44.52 42.46 -25.14
CA VAL A 54 44.71 41.16 -25.81
C VAL A 54 43.40 40.39 -26.05
N VAL A 55 42.36 40.67 -25.25
CA VAL A 55 41.08 39.94 -25.30
C VAL A 55 40.09 40.58 -26.27
N CYS A 56 39.95 41.92 -26.25
CA CYS A 56 38.98 42.62 -27.09
C CYS A 56 39.59 43.41 -28.26
N ALA A 57 40.92 43.50 -28.34
CA ALA A 57 41.66 44.30 -29.33
C ALA A 57 41.29 45.81 -29.35
N ASP A 58 40.64 46.30 -28.29
CA ASP A 58 40.36 47.74 -28.15
C ASP A 58 41.56 48.46 -27.53
N THR A 59 41.86 49.63 -28.09
CA THR A 59 42.81 50.59 -27.54
C THR A 59 42.11 51.44 -26.48
N LYS A 60 42.58 51.39 -25.23
CA LYS A 60 42.03 52.14 -24.09
C LYS A 60 43.15 52.82 -23.30
N ASP A 61 42.80 53.83 -22.52
CA ASP A 61 43.73 54.50 -21.61
C ASP A 61 44.33 53.51 -20.59
N ALA A 62 45.57 53.76 -20.17
CA ALA A 62 46.27 52.96 -19.16
C ALA A 62 45.50 52.80 -17.84
N ASP A 63 44.60 53.73 -17.49
CA ASP A 63 43.76 53.64 -16.29
C ASP A 63 42.64 52.60 -16.41
N ALA A 64 42.25 52.21 -17.64
CA ALA A 64 41.24 51.18 -17.90
C ALA A 64 41.79 49.74 -17.76
N PHE A 65 43.05 49.60 -17.35
CA PHE A 65 43.74 48.32 -17.18
C PHE A 65 44.19 48.17 -15.71
N PRO A 66 44.33 46.95 -15.18
CA PRO A 66 44.89 46.70 -13.85
C PRO A 66 46.32 47.24 -13.70
N ARG A 67 46.63 47.95 -12.60
CA ARG A 67 47.99 48.47 -12.33
C ARG A 67 49.03 47.36 -12.05
N PHE A 68 48.54 46.24 -11.52
CA PHE A 68 49.31 45.05 -11.20
C PHE A 68 48.67 43.83 -11.86
N SER A 69 49.41 42.72 -11.90
CA SER A 69 48.90 41.43 -12.36
C SER A 69 47.59 41.04 -11.64
N VAL A 70 46.71 40.36 -12.39
CA VAL A 70 45.35 40.02 -11.94
C VAL A 70 45.38 39.16 -10.68
N THR A 71 46.28 38.20 -10.60
CA THR A 71 46.55 37.43 -9.38
C THR A 71 47.99 37.62 -8.92
N ALA A 72 48.27 37.25 -7.66
CA ALA A 72 49.64 37.24 -7.13
C ALA A 72 50.51 36.10 -7.73
N THR A 73 49.89 35.09 -8.32
CA THR A 73 50.57 33.96 -8.99
C THR A 73 50.90 34.23 -10.45
N CYS A 74 50.27 35.22 -11.08
CA CYS A 74 50.57 35.65 -12.43
C CYS A 74 52.02 36.18 -12.58
N THR A 75 52.80 35.56 -13.45
CA THR A 75 54.16 36.01 -13.82
C THR A 75 54.19 36.95 -15.03
N HIS A 76 53.03 37.42 -15.48
CA HIS A 76 52.89 38.27 -16.66
C HIS A 76 52.39 39.68 -16.28
N PRO A 77 52.76 40.71 -17.06
CA PRO A 77 52.19 42.04 -16.91
C PRO A 77 50.72 42.05 -17.34
N PRO A 78 49.89 42.94 -16.78
CA PRO A 78 48.46 43.03 -17.11
C PRO A 78 48.25 43.70 -18.47
N ASN A 79 47.92 42.91 -19.50
CA ASN A 79 47.61 43.38 -20.86
C ASN A 79 46.12 43.25 -21.22
N THR A 80 45.28 42.90 -20.24
CA THR A 80 43.83 42.78 -20.39
C THR A 80 43.13 43.94 -19.67
N CYS A 81 42.19 44.60 -20.34
CA CYS A 81 41.42 45.69 -19.74
C CYS A 81 40.48 45.18 -18.63
N LEU A 82 40.09 46.07 -17.71
CA LEU A 82 39.25 45.74 -16.56
C LEU A 82 37.92 45.12 -16.97
N ASP A 83 37.29 45.64 -18.03
CA ASP A 83 36.01 45.12 -18.54
C ASP A 83 36.13 43.65 -18.98
N CYS A 84 37.22 43.31 -19.67
CA CYS A 84 37.47 41.95 -20.13
C CYS A 84 37.79 40.99 -18.97
N VAL A 85 38.51 41.46 -17.94
CA VAL A 85 38.73 40.66 -16.72
C VAL A 85 37.41 40.39 -16.03
N GLN A 86 36.57 41.41 -15.86
CA GLN A 86 35.27 41.31 -15.22
C GLN A 86 34.32 40.36 -15.98
N LEU A 87 34.25 40.49 -17.30
CA LEU A 87 33.48 39.61 -18.18
C LEU A 87 34.01 38.16 -18.13
N SER A 88 35.32 37.97 -18.06
CA SER A 88 35.92 36.65 -17.91
C SER A 88 35.49 35.99 -16.61
N ILE A 89 35.50 36.73 -15.49
CA ILE A 89 35.05 36.22 -14.18
C ILE A 89 33.56 35.87 -14.21
N GLU A 90 32.73 36.72 -14.81
CA GLU A 90 31.30 36.48 -14.94
C GLU A 90 30.97 35.26 -15.81
N SER A 91 31.68 35.13 -16.94
CA SER A 91 31.56 33.99 -17.85
C SER A 91 32.02 32.69 -17.17
N ASP A 92 33.16 32.70 -16.48
CA ASP A 92 33.67 31.54 -15.75
C ASP A 92 32.73 31.15 -14.61
N LEU A 93 32.19 32.10 -13.84
CA LEU A 93 31.22 31.81 -12.78
C LEU A 93 29.90 31.20 -13.31
N SER A 94 29.53 31.55 -14.54
CA SER A 94 28.29 31.06 -15.16
C SER A 94 28.46 29.73 -15.91
N SER A 95 29.67 29.46 -16.43
CA SER A 95 29.95 28.29 -17.27
C SER A 95 30.73 27.19 -16.58
N LYS A 96 31.49 27.50 -15.52
CA LYS A 96 32.37 26.58 -14.79
C LYS A 96 32.03 26.51 -13.31
N LEU A 97 32.75 25.65 -12.60
CA LEU A 97 32.72 25.59 -11.13
C LEU A 97 33.28 26.88 -10.53
N TRP A 98 32.65 27.37 -9.46
CA TRP A 98 33.04 28.60 -8.76
C TRP A 98 34.47 28.56 -8.18
N THR A 99 35.06 27.37 -8.01
CA THR A 99 36.43 27.15 -7.56
C THR A 99 37.47 27.25 -8.67
N GLU A 100 37.07 27.27 -9.94
CA GLU A 100 37.96 27.21 -11.10
C GLU A 100 37.93 28.48 -11.95
N ILE A 101 37.77 29.64 -11.29
CA ILE A 101 37.83 30.94 -11.96
C ILE A 101 39.29 31.26 -12.27
N ARG A 102 39.58 31.56 -13.53
CA ARG A 102 40.97 31.63 -14.04
C ARG A 102 41.28 32.95 -14.72
N CYS A 103 42.57 33.28 -14.75
CA CYS A 103 43.08 34.44 -15.46
C CYS A 103 42.85 34.28 -16.98
N PRO A 104 42.38 35.32 -17.69
CA PRO A 104 42.15 35.25 -19.13
C PRO A 104 43.43 35.03 -19.96
N GLU A 105 44.60 35.42 -19.44
CA GLU A 105 45.88 35.34 -20.18
C GLU A 105 46.66 34.04 -19.86
N CYS A 106 46.94 33.78 -18.58
CA CYS A 106 47.79 32.65 -18.16
C CYS A 106 47.02 31.45 -17.57
N ARG A 107 45.70 31.58 -17.38
CA ARG A 107 44.83 30.57 -16.76
C ARG A 107 45.15 30.16 -15.32
N GLU A 108 45.94 30.97 -14.62
CA GLU A 108 46.14 30.79 -13.17
C GLU A 108 44.85 31.03 -12.38
N LEU A 109 44.72 30.35 -11.24
CA LEU A 109 43.52 30.44 -10.39
C LEU A 109 43.47 31.80 -9.67
N LEU A 110 42.29 32.42 -9.70
CA LEU A 110 42.03 33.65 -8.96
C LEU A 110 41.71 33.34 -7.50
N GLU A 111 42.31 34.10 -6.59
CA GLU A 111 41.96 34.04 -5.17
C GLU A 111 40.72 34.89 -4.85
N TYR A 112 40.12 34.68 -3.68
CA TYR A 112 38.96 35.45 -3.21
C TYR A 112 39.20 36.97 -3.29
N ALA A 113 40.39 37.44 -2.91
CA ALA A 113 40.76 38.86 -2.94
C ALA A 113 40.81 39.42 -4.38
N ASP A 114 41.20 38.61 -5.36
CA ASP A 114 41.25 39.02 -6.76
C ASP A 114 39.84 39.16 -7.33
N ILE A 115 38.96 38.20 -7.01
CA ILE A 115 37.56 38.21 -7.44
C ILE A 115 36.83 39.39 -6.80
N GLN A 116 37.08 39.69 -5.51
CA GLN A 116 36.51 40.86 -4.84
C GLN A 116 36.88 42.19 -5.51
N ARG A 117 38.09 42.27 -6.07
CA ARG A 117 38.61 43.50 -6.67
C ARG A 117 38.10 43.74 -8.09
N TYR A 118 38.07 42.69 -8.91
CA TYR A 118 37.79 42.82 -10.35
C TYR A 118 36.38 42.40 -10.77
N ALA A 119 35.63 41.71 -9.91
CA ALA A 119 34.27 41.30 -10.24
C ALA A 119 33.26 42.44 -10.03
N ASN A 120 32.20 42.42 -10.83
CA ASN A 120 31.00 43.21 -10.57
C ASN A 120 30.39 42.88 -9.22
N LYS A 121 29.75 43.86 -8.58
CA LYS A 121 29.05 43.66 -7.31
C LYS A 121 28.08 42.47 -7.33
N GLN A 122 27.31 42.31 -8.41
CA GLN A 122 26.37 41.19 -8.56
C GLN A 122 27.09 39.83 -8.66
N THR A 123 28.12 39.75 -9.50
CA THR A 123 28.96 38.55 -9.69
C THR A 123 29.67 38.17 -8.39
N PHE A 124 30.21 39.16 -7.68
CA PHE A 124 30.85 38.98 -6.40
C PHE A 124 29.88 38.46 -5.32
N THR A 125 28.69 39.04 -5.19
CA THR A 125 27.67 38.54 -4.24
C THR A 125 27.26 37.10 -4.54
N ARG A 126 27.15 36.73 -5.83
CA ARG A 126 26.89 35.33 -6.22
C ARG A 126 28.05 34.41 -5.83
N TYR A 127 29.28 34.81 -6.11
CA TYR A 127 30.47 34.07 -5.73
C TYR A 127 30.59 33.91 -4.21
N GLU A 128 30.37 34.98 -3.44
CA GLU A 128 30.38 34.96 -1.98
C GLU A 128 29.31 34.02 -1.41
N THR A 129 28.10 34.03 -1.97
CA THR A 129 27.03 33.12 -1.57
C THR A 129 27.41 31.65 -1.81
N LEU A 130 28.07 31.35 -2.93
CA LEU A 130 28.54 30.00 -3.26
C LEU A 130 29.71 29.56 -2.37
N ALA A 131 30.68 30.46 -2.13
CA ALA A 131 31.82 30.20 -1.26
C ALA A 131 31.37 29.96 0.20
N LEU A 132 30.47 30.79 0.71
CA LEU A 132 29.85 30.60 2.02
C LEU A 132 29.07 29.29 2.08
N ARG A 133 28.31 28.97 1.01
CA ARG A 133 27.59 27.71 0.90
C ARG A 133 28.52 26.52 1.04
N ALA A 134 29.62 26.51 0.31
CA ALA A 134 30.60 25.43 0.36
C ALA A 134 31.26 25.33 1.74
N ALA A 135 31.77 26.44 2.29
CA ALA A 135 32.45 26.46 3.58
C ALA A 135 31.57 25.98 4.73
N MET A 136 30.27 26.33 4.73
CA MET A 136 29.35 25.83 5.77
C MET A 136 28.92 24.38 5.53
N SER A 137 28.93 23.90 4.29
CA SER A 137 28.59 22.50 3.97
C SER A 137 29.67 21.51 4.43
N GLU A 138 30.88 21.99 4.72
CA GLU A 138 31.95 21.19 5.33
C GLU A 138 31.68 20.89 6.82
N ALA A 139 30.83 21.68 7.48
CA ALA A 139 30.50 21.45 8.88
C ALA A 139 29.57 20.23 9.05
N GLU A 140 29.88 19.38 10.03
CA GLU A 140 29.06 18.22 10.36
C GLU A 140 27.64 18.66 10.75
N ASN A 141 26.63 17.93 10.28
CA ASN A 141 25.22 18.17 10.55
C ASN A 141 24.66 19.51 10.04
N PHE A 142 25.38 20.24 9.19
CA PHE A 142 24.87 21.45 8.57
C PHE A 142 24.03 21.14 7.32
N ILE A 143 22.87 21.77 7.20
CA ILE A 143 21.97 21.62 6.05
C ILE A 143 21.48 22.96 5.52
N TRP A 144 21.50 23.10 4.19
CA TRP A 144 20.93 24.24 3.49
C TRP A 144 19.43 24.01 3.23
N CYS A 145 18.60 25.03 3.43
CA CYS A 145 17.19 24.89 3.16
C CYS A 145 16.91 24.72 1.65
N THR A 146 16.16 23.67 1.31
CA THR A 146 15.80 23.29 -0.07
C THR A 146 14.82 24.25 -0.73
N SER A 147 14.13 25.10 0.04
CA SER A 147 13.13 26.04 -0.49
C SER A 147 13.73 27.26 -1.19
N GLY A 148 15.06 27.37 -1.27
CA GLY A 148 15.75 28.51 -1.85
C GLY A 148 15.72 29.78 -1.00
N CYS A 149 15.33 29.70 0.28
CA CYS A 149 15.32 30.87 1.17
C CYS A 149 16.73 31.34 1.59
N GLY A 150 17.78 30.55 1.30
CA GLY A 150 19.17 30.91 1.57
C GLY A 150 19.59 30.83 3.04
N SER A 151 18.72 30.37 3.94
CA SER A 151 19.13 30.03 5.31
C SER A 151 19.69 28.61 5.38
N GLY A 152 20.77 28.44 6.13
CA GLY A 152 21.28 27.12 6.53
C GLY A 152 21.28 27.00 8.06
N GLN A 153 21.18 25.77 8.54
CA GLN A 153 21.07 25.47 9.96
C GLN A 153 21.81 24.18 10.31
N ILE A 154 22.23 24.06 11.57
CA ILE A 154 22.81 22.84 12.10
C ILE A 154 21.67 22.01 12.69
N HIS A 155 21.61 20.74 12.32
CA HIS A 155 20.63 19.78 12.82
C HIS A 155 21.30 18.80 13.79
N GLU A 156 21.38 19.15 15.07
CA GLU A 156 22.07 18.37 16.11
C GLU A 156 21.55 16.93 16.23
N SER A 157 20.26 16.71 15.95
CA SER A 157 19.62 15.39 15.99
C SER A 157 20.09 14.45 14.88
N GLY A 158 20.85 14.94 13.89
CA GLY A 158 21.46 14.16 12.81
C GLY A 158 20.47 13.24 12.07
N SER A 159 20.91 12.01 11.77
CA SER A 159 20.13 10.99 11.08
C SER A 159 19.01 10.37 11.93
N ALA A 160 19.05 10.50 13.26
CA ALA A 160 18.04 9.92 14.15
C ALA A 160 16.67 10.59 13.97
N GLN A 161 16.66 11.87 13.58
CA GLN A 161 15.45 12.59 13.20
C GLN A 161 15.62 13.17 11.79
N PRO A 162 15.21 12.45 10.74
CA PRO A 162 15.48 12.87 9.36
C PRO A 162 14.67 14.11 8.93
N ILE A 163 13.71 14.57 9.73
CA ILE A 163 12.89 15.75 9.45
C ILE A 163 13.63 17.00 9.91
N VAL A 164 14.05 17.83 8.97
CA VAL A 164 14.61 19.16 9.25
C VAL A 164 13.54 20.18 8.93
N THR A 165 13.20 21.04 9.89
CA THR A 165 12.32 22.19 9.65
C THR A 165 13.14 23.46 9.62
N CYS A 166 13.06 24.20 8.52
CA CYS A 166 13.76 25.45 8.36
C CYS A 166 13.31 26.49 9.39
N LEU A 167 14.22 27.07 10.16
CA LEU A 167 13.89 28.11 11.15
C LEU A 167 13.47 29.45 10.53
N HIS A 168 13.75 29.68 9.25
CA HIS A 168 13.41 30.93 8.57
C HIS A 168 12.07 30.87 7.82
N CYS A 169 11.83 29.80 7.07
CA CYS A 169 10.65 29.66 6.20
C CYS A 169 9.71 28.50 6.60
N ASN A 170 10.02 27.75 7.66
CA ASN A 170 9.27 26.58 8.12
C ASN A 170 9.10 25.45 7.09
N HIS A 171 9.87 25.48 5.99
CA HIS A 171 9.87 24.38 5.03
C HIS A 171 10.50 23.13 5.63
N ARG A 172 9.87 21.98 5.40
CA ARG A 172 10.34 20.66 5.87
C ARG A 172 11.15 19.99 4.78
N SER A 173 12.36 19.54 5.11
CA SER A 173 13.25 18.79 4.23
C SER A 173 13.75 17.51 4.90
N CYS A 174 14.18 16.55 4.08
CA CYS A 174 14.81 15.32 4.54
C CYS A 174 16.32 15.54 4.71
N PHE A 175 16.86 15.21 5.89
CA PHE A 175 18.29 15.33 6.20
C PHE A 175 19.16 14.39 5.33
N HIS A 176 18.69 13.18 5.04
CA HIS A 176 19.44 12.17 4.27
C HIS A 176 19.52 12.50 2.78
N HIS A 177 18.40 12.91 2.18
CA HIS A 177 18.30 13.09 0.73
C HIS A 177 18.44 14.55 0.28
N ASN A 178 18.40 15.50 1.22
CA ASN A 178 18.44 16.94 0.96
C ASN A 178 17.35 17.42 -0.04
N VAL A 179 16.19 16.75 -0.02
CA VAL A 179 15.00 17.10 -0.80
C VAL A 179 13.86 17.54 0.10
N ALA A 180 12.78 18.06 -0.49
CA ALA A 180 11.54 18.34 0.23
C ALA A 180 11.07 17.08 0.99
N TRP A 181 10.54 17.28 2.20
CA TRP A 181 10.16 16.18 3.07
C TRP A 181 9.12 15.28 2.39
N HIS A 182 9.40 13.98 2.32
CA HIS A 182 8.48 12.96 1.83
C HIS A 182 7.60 12.48 3.00
N GLU A 183 6.31 12.86 3.01
CA GLU A 183 5.42 12.59 4.16
C GLU A 183 4.99 11.13 4.28
N THR A 184 4.91 10.42 3.15
CA THR A 184 4.32 9.09 3.06
C THR A 184 5.36 7.97 2.94
N LEU A 185 6.65 8.32 2.95
CA LEU A 185 7.74 7.38 2.71
C LEU A 185 8.74 7.49 3.85
N SER A 186 9.33 6.36 4.24
CA SER A 186 10.56 6.36 5.00
C SER A 186 11.74 6.71 4.08
N CYS A 187 12.91 7.02 4.66
CA CYS A 187 14.09 7.32 3.86
C CYS A 187 14.47 6.10 2.98
N GLU A 188 14.41 4.89 3.53
CA GLU A 188 14.72 3.65 2.80
C GLU A 188 13.72 3.38 1.66
N GLU A 189 12.41 3.62 1.88
CA GLU A 189 11.40 3.49 0.82
C GLU A 189 11.61 4.54 -0.27
N TYR A 190 12.02 5.76 0.09
CA TYR A 190 12.34 6.80 -0.88
C TYR A 190 13.58 6.44 -1.71
N ASP A 191 14.59 5.80 -1.13
CA ASP A 191 15.75 5.29 -1.87
C ASP A 191 15.35 4.17 -2.85
N GLN A 192 14.45 3.28 -2.44
CA GLN A 192 13.91 2.24 -3.33
C GLN A 192 13.10 2.83 -4.49
N LEU A 193 12.34 3.90 -4.24
CA LEU A 193 11.62 4.64 -5.28
C LEU A 193 12.59 5.27 -6.29
N LEU A 194 13.72 5.81 -5.83
CA LEU A 194 14.75 6.35 -6.71
C LEU A 194 15.49 5.25 -7.50
N ALA A 195 15.65 4.06 -6.92
CA ALA A 195 16.32 2.93 -7.56
C ALA A 195 15.46 2.31 -8.67
N ASP A 196 14.18 2.03 -8.39
CA ASP A 196 13.26 1.37 -9.32
C ASP A 196 11.88 2.07 -9.32
N PRO A 197 11.73 3.17 -10.08
CA PRO A 197 10.49 3.96 -10.10
C PRO A 197 9.28 3.16 -10.59
N ASP A 198 9.49 2.22 -11.52
CA ASP A 198 8.41 1.48 -12.18
C ASP A 198 7.89 0.30 -11.34
N ASN A 199 8.68 -0.18 -10.37
CA ASN A 199 8.34 -1.33 -9.53
C ASN A 199 8.17 -0.96 -8.06
N PHE A 200 8.22 0.32 -7.73
CA PHE A 200 8.02 0.77 -6.36
C PHE A 200 6.57 0.48 -5.94
N ARG A 201 6.41 -0.52 -5.08
CA ARG A 201 5.18 -0.78 -4.34
C ARG A 201 5.40 -0.37 -2.90
N SER A 202 4.58 0.53 -2.41
CA SER A 202 4.62 0.90 -1.00
C SER A 202 4.29 -0.31 -0.13
N ARG A 203 4.81 -0.34 1.10
CA ARG A 203 4.50 -1.40 2.07
C ARG A 203 2.99 -1.57 2.30
N LEU A 204 2.23 -0.48 2.21
CA LEU A 204 0.78 -0.46 2.38
C LEU A 204 0.04 -1.12 1.21
N GLU A 205 0.53 -0.97 -0.03
CA GLU A 205 -0.02 -1.66 -1.20
C GLU A 205 0.20 -3.17 -1.11
N LEU A 206 1.40 -3.62 -0.72
CA LEU A 206 1.69 -5.04 -0.52
C LEU A 206 0.84 -5.68 0.58
N GLU A 207 0.58 -4.94 1.66
CA GLU A 207 -0.29 -5.39 2.75
C GLU A 207 -1.75 -5.47 2.31
N ASN A 208 -2.24 -4.51 1.53
CA ASN A 208 -3.57 -4.53 0.93
C ASN A 208 -3.73 -5.68 -0.07
N GLU A 209 -2.73 -5.94 -0.92
CA GLU A 209 -2.71 -7.07 -1.85
C GLU A 209 -2.80 -8.40 -1.09
N ARG A 210 -1.95 -8.60 -0.06
CA ARG A 210 -2.02 -9.78 0.81
C ARG A 210 -3.38 -9.95 1.48
N TRP A 211 -3.97 -8.86 1.96
CA TRP A 211 -5.28 -8.92 2.60
C TRP A 211 -6.39 -9.30 1.60
N SER A 212 -6.35 -8.72 0.40
CA SER A 212 -7.27 -9.02 -0.70
C SER A 212 -7.16 -10.48 -1.17
N GLU A 213 -5.93 -10.98 -1.36
CA GLU A 213 -5.67 -12.37 -1.74
C GLU A 213 -6.17 -13.36 -0.69
N ALA A 214 -5.93 -13.07 0.60
CA ALA A 214 -6.43 -13.89 1.70
C ALA A 214 -7.97 -13.91 1.72
N GLN A 215 -8.61 -12.76 1.49
CA GLN A 215 -10.07 -12.67 1.41
C GLN A 215 -10.63 -13.45 0.22
N GLN A 216 -9.98 -13.39 -0.95
CA GLN A 216 -10.38 -14.15 -2.14
C GLN A 216 -10.25 -15.65 -1.92
N ALA A 217 -9.13 -16.12 -1.37
CA ALA A 217 -8.92 -17.52 -1.06
C ALA A 217 -9.99 -18.07 -0.10
N GLN A 218 -10.38 -17.27 0.90
CA GLN A 218 -11.45 -17.64 1.82
C GLN A 218 -12.81 -17.77 1.13
N LEU A 219 -13.17 -16.81 0.27
CA LEU A 219 -14.41 -16.87 -0.51
C LEU A 219 -14.45 -18.06 -1.47
N GLU A 220 -13.32 -18.42 -2.08
CA GLU A 220 -13.20 -19.59 -2.94
C GLU A 220 -13.37 -20.89 -2.17
N ALA A 221 -12.77 -20.99 -0.97
CA ALA A 221 -12.96 -22.13 -0.08
C ALA A 221 -14.44 -22.28 0.33
N ASP A 222 -15.09 -21.18 0.73
CA ASP A 222 -16.52 -21.19 1.09
C ASP A 222 -17.41 -21.61 -0.08
N ARG A 223 -17.10 -21.12 -1.29
CA ARG A 223 -17.79 -21.54 -2.52
C ARG A 223 -17.59 -23.01 -2.82
N ALA A 224 -16.39 -23.55 -2.64
CA ALA A 224 -16.11 -24.96 -2.85
C ALA A 224 -16.89 -25.84 -1.86
N ILE A 225 -16.96 -25.44 -0.59
CA ILE A 225 -17.77 -26.12 0.44
C ILE A 225 -19.25 -26.11 0.04
N ALA A 226 -19.79 -24.96 -0.35
CA ALA A 226 -21.19 -24.84 -0.77
C ALA A 226 -21.51 -25.72 -2.00
N GLN A 227 -20.60 -25.78 -2.98
CA GLN A 227 -20.74 -26.65 -4.13
C GLN A 227 -20.70 -28.14 -3.74
N GLY A 228 -19.83 -28.51 -2.80
CA GLY A 228 -19.76 -29.86 -2.25
C GLY A 228 -21.09 -30.29 -1.62
N LEU A 229 -21.63 -29.45 -0.73
CA LEU A 229 -22.91 -29.72 -0.05
C LEU A 229 -24.07 -29.87 -1.05
N LEU A 230 -24.14 -28.99 -2.07
CA LEU A 230 -25.14 -29.10 -3.13
C LEU A 230 -24.99 -30.37 -3.97
N ALA A 231 -23.75 -30.85 -4.18
CA ALA A 231 -23.49 -32.07 -4.92
C ALA A 231 -23.92 -33.32 -4.12
N GLU A 232 -23.64 -33.33 -2.81
CA GLU A 232 -24.09 -34.37 -1.88
C GLU A 232 -25.62 -34.45 -1.83
N ASP A 233 -26.31 -33.32 -1.62
CA ASP A 233 -27.78 -33.26 -1.61
C ASP A 233 -28.39 -33.81 -2.90
N ARG A 234 -27.81 -33.45 -4.06
CA ARG A 234 -28.25 -33.97 -5.37
C ARG A 234 -28.03 -35.47 -5.49
N ALA A 235 -26.93 -36.00 -4.96
CA ALA A 235 -26.66 -37.43 -4.97
C ALA A 235 -27.63 -38.19 -4.07
N GLU A 236 -27.92 -37.66 -2.87
CA GLU A 236 -28.91 -38.24 -1.97
C GLU A 236 -30.31 -38.29 -2.58
N LEU A 237 -30.74 -37.20 -3.23
CA LEU A 237 -32.03 -37.13 -3.92
C LEU A 237 -32.14 -38.21 -5.00
N LYS A 238 -31.13 -38.34 -5.87
CA LYS A 238 -31.10 -39.39 -6.88
C LYS A 238 -31.22 -40.78 -6.27
N LEU A 239 -30.50 -41.04 -5.19
CA LEU A 239 -30.51 -42.34 -4.51
C LEU A 239 -31.86 -42.62 -3.82
N ARG A 240 -32.56 -41.59 -3.32
CA ARG A 240 -33.94 -41.70 -2.82
C ARG A 240 -34.92 -42.00 -3.95
N GLU A 241 -34.81 -41.30 -5.08
CA GLU A 241 -35.66 -41.51 -6.25
C GLU A 241 -35.49 -42.92 -6.84
N GLU A 242 -34.25 -43.41 -6.95
CA GLU A 242 -33.95 -44.76 -7.42
C GLU A 242 -34.53 -45.83 -6.48
N ARG A 243 -34.38 -45.65 -5.16
CA ARG A 243 -34.98 -46.55 -4.16
C ARG A 243 -36.50 -46.58 -4.29
N ALA A 244 -37.15 -45.41 -4.36
CA ALA A 244 -38.59 -45.32 -4.54
C ALA A 244 -39.07 -45.98 -5.85
N ARG A 245 -38.29 -45.86 -6.93
CA ARG A 245 -38.58 -46.54 -8.20
C ARG A 245 -38.51 -48.06 -8.05
N GLN A 246 -37.45 -48.58 -7.43
CA GLN A 246 -37.30 -50.02 -7.19
C GLN A 246 -38.43 -50.57 -6.32
N GLU A 247 -38.80 -49.87 -5.25
CA GLU A 247 -39.92 -50.24 -4.39
C GLU A 247 -41.24 -50.30 -5.15
N ARG A 248 -41.53 -49.31 -6.01
CA ARG A 248 -42.72 -49.31 -6.87
C ARG A 248 -42.72 -50.51 -7.82
N GLU A 249 -41.60 -50.81 -8.46
CA GLU A 249 -41.47 -51.97 -9.36
C GLU A 249 -41.66 -53.29 -8.61
N GLN A 250 -41.10 -53.43 -7.40
CA GLN A 250 -41.27 -54.59 -6.55
C GLN A 250 -42.73 -54.74 -6.08
N ALA A 251 -43.37 -53.65 -5.64
CA ALA A 251 -44.76 -53.65 -5.23
C ALA A 251 -45.69 -54.04 -6.39
N GLN A 252 -45.43 -53.56 -7.61
CA GLN A 252 -46.17 -53.96 -8.80
C GLN A 252 -46.01 -55.46 -9.10
N LYS A 253 -44.78 -55.98 -9.03
CA LYS A 253 -44.50 -57.43 -9.21
C LYS A 253 -45.22 -58.26 -8.14
N ALA A 254 -45.16 -57.85 -6.87
CA ALA A 254 -45.81 -58.53 -5.75
C ALA A 254 -47.35 -58.51 -5.90
N ALA A 255 -47.93 -57.36 -6.27
CA ALA A 255 -49.36 -57.24 -6.53
C ALA A 255 -49.83 -58.14 -7.68
N LYS A 256 -49.03 -58.23 -8.76
CA LYS A 256 -49.32 -59.14 -9.89
C LYS A 256 -49.28 -60.61 -9.44
N LEU A 257 -48.26 -61.01 -8.67
CA LEU A 257 -48.14 -62.37 -8.13
C LEU A 257 -49.30 -62.70 -7.17
N ALA A 258 -49.66 -61.78 -6.27
CA ALA A 258 -50.77 -61.95 -5.35
C ALA A 258 -52.11 -62.16 -6.08
N ARG A 259 -52.36 -61.41 -7.17
CA ARG A 259 -53.53 -61.61 -8.03
C ARG A 259 -53.56 -63.00 -8.66
N GLN A 260 -52.42 -63.51 -9.14
CA GLN A 260 -52.33 -64.87 -9.70
C GLN A 260 -52.60 -65.94 -8.64
N ILE A 261 -52.03 -65.79 -7.44
CA ILE A 261 -52.26 -66.71 -6.32
C ILE A 261 -53.74 -66.70 -5.92
N ALA A 262 -54.36 -65.53 -5.78
CA ALA A 262 -55.78 -65.41 -5.46
C ALA A 262 -56.67 -66.04 -6.53
N ALA A 263 -56.38 -65.83 -7.81
CA ALA A 263 -57.11 -66.46 -8.91
C ALA A 263 -56.97 -67.99 -8.92
N ARG A 264 -55.78 -68.51 -8.56
CA ARG A 264 -55.54 -69.96 -8.41
C ARG A 264 -56.32 -70.53 -7.23
N ARG A 265 -56.22 -69.90 -6.05
CA ARG A 265 -56.97 -70.31 -4.83
C ARG A 265 -58.47 -70.31 -5.07
N LYS A 266 -59.01 -69.28 -5.73
CA LYS A 266 -60.43 -69.22 -6.09
C LYS A 266 -60.86 -70.42 -6.95
N LYS A 267 -60.07 -70.80 -7.96
CA LYS A 267 -60.34 -72.00 -8.78
C LYS A 267 -60.28 -73.29 -7.96
N GLU A 268 -59.33 -73.41 -7.03
CA GLU A 268 -59.20 -74.56 -6.13
C GLU A 268 -60.40 -74.64 -5.16
N GLU A 269 -60.81 -73.50 -4.59
CA GLU A 269 -62.00 -73.37 -3.72
C GLU A 269 -63.30 -73.69 -4.48
N ASP A 270 -63.47 -73.20 -5.70
CA ASP A 270 -64.66 -73.49 -6.53
C ASP A 270 -64.75 -75.00 -6.85
N ARG A 271 -63.61 -75.65 -7.16
CA ARG A 271 -63.53 -77.11 -7.36
C ARG A 271 -63.80 -77.90 -6.07
N SER A 272 -63.28 -77.41 -4.95
CA SER A 272 -63.52 -77.99 -3.62
C SER A 272 -65.00 -77.90 -3.26
N LYS A 273 -65.60 -76.70 -3.40
CA LYS A 273 -67.02 -76.42 -3.16
C LYS A 273 -67.94 -77.25 -4.06
N ALA A 274 -67.60 -77.41 -5.34
CA ALA A 274 -68.36 -78.27 -6.25
C ALA A 274 -68.30 -79.76 -5.85
N THR A 275 -67.16 -80.22 -5.33
CA THR A 275 -67.00 -81.59 -4.81
C THR A 275 -67.85 -81.79 -3.56
N VAL A 276 -67.80 -80.86 -2.60
CA VAL A 276 -68.62 -80.87 -1.38
C VAL A 276 -70.11 -80.85 -1.71
N ASN A 277 -70.56 -79.98 -2.61
CA ASN A 277 -71.98 -79.93 -3.03
C ASN A 277 -72.44 -81.23 -3.72
N ARG A 278 -71.54 -81.97 -4.37
CA ARG A 278 -71.87 -83.25 -5.01
C ARG A 278 -71.96 -84.39 -3.98
N THR A 279 -71.11 -84.42 -2.97
CA THR A 279 -71.04 -85.52 -1.98
C THR A 279 -71.91 -85.28 -0.76
N ALA A 280 -72.25 -84.03 -0.44
CA ALA A 280 -73.02 -83.65 0.73
C ALA A 280 -74.34 -82.98 0.37
N LYS A 281 -75.42 -83.30 1.11
CA LYS A 281 -76.74 -82.67 0.97
C LYS A 281 -77.01 -81.74 2.15
N PRO A 282 -77.63 -80.56 1.95
CA PRO A 282 -77.98 -79.67 3.04
C PRO A 282 -79.14 -80.22 3.87
N CYS A 283 -79.04 -80.11 5.20
CA CYS A 283 -80.14 -80.43 6.11
C CYS A 283 -81.25 -79.37 6.02
N ALA A 284 -82.51 -79.79 5.88
CA ALA A 284 -83.67 -78.89 5.71
C ALA A 284 -83.99 -78.00 6.94
N GLY A 285 -83.45 -78.32 8.12
CA GLY A 285 -83.69 -77.54 9.35
C GLY A 285 -82.61 -76.50 9.66
N CYS A 286 -81.33 -76.82 9.45
CA CYS A 286 -80.20 -75.96 9.87
C CYS A 286 -79.21 -75.61 8.74
N GLY A 287 -79.36 -76.18 7.53
CA GLY A 287 -78.55 -75.84 6.36
C GLY A 287 -77.14 -76.45 6.31
N TRP A 288 -76.70 -77.19 7.33
CA TRP A 288 -75.38 -77.83 7.35
C TRP A 288 -75.26 -78.94 6.29
N ALA A 289 -74.11 -79.04 5.63
CA ALA A 289 -73.84 -80.03 4.58
C ALA A 289 -73.41 -81.37 5.21
N ILE A 290 -74.17 -82.45 4.94
CA ILE A 290 -73.92 -83.77 5.52
C ILE A 290 -73.52 -84.77 4.42
N GLU A 291 -72.36 -85.41 4.57
CA GLU A 291 -71.81 -86.40 3.64
C GLU A 291 -72.44 -87.79 3.88
N LYS A 292 -72.96 -88.42 2.82
CA LYS A 292 -73.71 -89.69 2.93
C LYS A 292 -72.78 -90.90 2.76
N ASN A 293 -72.25 -91.43 3.87
CA ASN A 293 -71.44 -92.65 3.89
C ASN A 293 -72.30 -93.94 3.95
N ARG A 294 -72.93 -94.28 2.82
CA ARG A 294 -73.63 -95.56 2.47
C ARG A 294 -75.10 -95.73 2.91
N GLY A 295 -75.94 -96.11 1.93
CA GLY A 295 -76.81 -97.29 2.01
C GLY A 295 -78.10 -97.32 2.83
N CYS A 296 -78.52 -96.27 3.56
CA CYS A 296 -79.81 -96.27 4.26
C CYS A 296 -80.55 -94.92 4.13
N SER A 297 -81.89 -94.96 4.14
CA SER A 297 -82.78 -93.81 3.88
C SER A 297 -83.21 -93.05 5.14
N HIS A 298 -82.74 -93.45 6.32
CA HIS A 298 -83.08 -92.82 7.59
C HIS A 298 -81.84 -92.15 8.19
N MET A 299 -81.87 -90.83 8.37
CA MET A 299 -80.80 -90.07 9.04
C MET A 299 -81.32 -89.55 10.38
N THR A 300 -80.62 -89.87 11.46
CA THR A 300 -80.85 -89.33 12.81
C THR A 300 -79.85 -88.20 13.07
N LEU A 301 -80.37 -87.04 13.49
CA LEU A 301 -79.56 -85.94 14.01
C LEU A 301 -79.17 -86.27 15.46
N SER A 302 -77.88 -86.35 15.74
CA SER A 302 -77.37 -86.38 17.12
C SER A 302 -77.33 -84.95 17.67
N PRO A 303 -78.05 -84.61 18.75
CA PRO A 303 -78.07 -83.26 19.31
C PRO A 303 -76.87 -82.89 20.20
N ASP A 304 -75.90 -83.80 20.42
CA ASP A 304 -74.85 -83.56 21.41
C ASP A 304 -73.48 -83.34 20.76
N ALA A 305 -73.20 -82.09 20.40
CA ALA A 305 -71.84 -81.57 20.28
C ALA A 305 -71.82 -80.12 20.76
N VAL A 306 -71.52 -80.00 22.05
CA VAL A 306 -71.27 -78.77 22.80
C VAL A 306 -70.31 -77.84 22.04
N TYR A 307 -70.70 -76.58 21.95
CA TYR A 307 -69.86 -75.45 21.52
C TYR A 307 -68.50 -75.49 22.24
N PHE A 308 -67.43 -75.78 21.49
CA PHE A 308 -66.06 -75.43 21.87
C PHE A 308 -65.53 -74.42 20.83
N MET A 309 -66.04 -73.19 20.91
CA MET A 309 -65.33 -72.04 20.34
C MET A 309 -64.24 -71.63 21.34
N SER A 310 -63.05 -72.20 21.18
CA SER A 310 -61.84 -71.63 21.80
C SER A 310 -61.57 -70.26 21.19
N GLY A 311 -61.43 -69.27 22.07
CA GLY A 311 -61.46 -67.84 21.76
C GLY A 311 -60.40 -67.39 20.75
N LEU A 312 -60.88 -66.67 19.75
CA LEU A 312 -60.11 -65.61 19.13
C LEU A 312 -60.06 -64.44 20.12
N ASP A 313 -58.86 -64.12 20.59
CA ASP A 313 -58.55 -62.80 21.13
C ASP A 313 -58.79 -61.74 20.05
N ARG A 314 -59.91 -61.01 20.16
CA ARG A 314 -59.92 -59.55 20.00
C ARG A 314 -61.27 -58.92 20.37
N PRO A 315 -61.31 -57.97 21.33
CA PRO A 315 -62.47 -57.12 21.53
C PRO A 315 -62.64 -56.06 20.42
N PRO A 316 -63.84 -55.47 20.31
CA PRO A 316 -64.21 -54.50 19.27
C PRO A 316 -63.99 -53.04 19.69
N TYR A 317 -63.83 -52.21 18.66
CA TYR A 317 -63.98 -50.75 18.58
C TYR A 317 -64.41 -49.96 19.85
N ALA A 318 -63.58 -48.97 20.22
CA ALA A 318 -64.02 -47.73 20.86
C ALA A 318 -63.55 -46.55 19.99
N ALA A 319 -64.44 -45.57 19.86
CA ALA A 319 -64.38 -44.32 19.10
C ALA A 319 -63.06 -43.54 19.31
N LEU A 320 -62.39 -43.07 18.24
CA LEU A 320 -62.55 -41.74 17.61
C LEU A 320 -62.48 -40.55 18.60
N THR A 321 -61.26 -40.04 18.82
CA THR A 321 -60.99 -38.60 18.80
C THR A 321 -59.72 -38.35 18.00
N HIS A 322 -59.85 -37.45 17.04
CA HIS A 322 -58.84 -36.95 16.11
C HIS A 322 -57.48 -36.66 16.76
N TRP A 323 -56.41 -37.13 16.11
CA TRP A 323 -55.17 -36.37 16.02
C TRP A 323 -54.86 -36.23 14.53
N TRP A 324 -55.34 -35.11 13.98
CA TRP A 324 -54.88 -34.59 12.71
C TRP A 324 -53.45 -34.11 12.90
N PHE A 325 -52.56 -34.70 12.13
CA PHE A 325 -51.23 -34.19 11.86
C PHE A 325 -51.38 -33.39 10.57
N ASP A 326 -51.25 -32.08 10.63
CA ASP A 326 -50.91 -31.25 9.47
C ASP A 326 -50.15 -30.02 9.96
N LEU A 327 -48.92 -29.91 9.44
CA LEU A 327 -48.26 -28.74 8.82
C LEU A 327 -48.43 -27.32 9.40
N GLU A 328 -47.39 -26.53 9.12
CA GLU A 328 -47.26 -25.07 9.34
C GLU A 328 -46.86 -24.69 10.77
N THR A 329 -45.88 -23.82 11.04
CA THR A 329 -45.20 -22.81 10.22
C THR A 329 -43.97 -22.36 11.01
N VAL A 330 -42.87 -22.16 10.30
CA VAL A 330 -41.80 -21.26 10.75
C VAL A 330 -42.42 -19.87 10.77
N ASP A 331 -42.50 -19.24 11.94
CA ASP A 331 -42.79 -17.82 12.03
C ASP A 331 -41.63 -17.05 12.65
N LEU A 332 -41.29 -15.99 11.93
CA LEU A 332 -40.33 -14.96 12.23
C LEU A 332 -40.99 -13.92 13.15
N THR A 333 -40.16 -12.96 13.58
CA THR A 333 -40.54 -11.65 14.14
C THR A 333 -40.83 -11.66 15.65
N LEU A 334 -40.56 -10.64 16.47
CA LEU A 334 -39.73 -9.43 16.51
C LEU A 334 -40.14 -8.76 17.86
N TYR A 335 -39.24 -7.98 18.47
CA TYR A 335 -39.53 -6.89 19.44
C TYR A 335 -40.22 -7.23 20.78
N ALA A 336 -39.42 -7.12 21.86
CA ALA A 336 -39.84 -6.44 23.08
C ALA A 336 -38.63 -5.74 23.72
N GLU A 337 -38.62 -4.42 23.55
CA GLU A 337 -37.73 -3.45 24.19
C GLU A 337 -37.77 -3.58 25.72
N LYS A 338 -36.58 -3.58 26.34
CA LYS A 338 -36.43 -3.36 27.77
C LYS A 338 -36.05 -1.90 28.02
N ILE A 339 -36.93 -1.25 28.77
CA ILE A 339 -36.85 0.11 29.28
C ILE A 339 -35.80 0.18 30.41
N GLY A 340 -34.99 1.25 30.42
CA GLY A 340 -34.66 1.97 31.66
C GLY A 340 -33.18 2.24 31.97
N THR A 341 -32.71 3.46 31.64
CA THR A 341 -31.97 4.43 32.49
C THR A 341 -31.64 5.67 31.62
N SER A 342 -32.40 6.76 31.62
CA SER A 342 -32.35 7.94 32.52
C SER A 342 -30.96 8.60 32.70
N GLY A 343 -30.76 9.78 32.10
CA GLY A 343 -29.72 10.75 32.47
C GLY A 343 -29.58 11.91 31.45
N PRO A 344 -29.47 13.19 31.86
CA PRO A 344 -30.18 14.30 31.18
C PRO A 344 -29.32 15.22 30.30
N ILE A 345 -30.03 15.98 29.46
CA ILE A 345 -29.55 17.15 28.70
C ILE A 345 -29.57 18.37 29.64
N HIS A 346 -28.48 19.13 29.65
CA HIS A 346 -28.48 20.55 30.04
C HIS A 346 -28.01 21.36 28.82
N TYR A 347 -28.77 22.43 28.57
CA TYR A 347 -28.67 23.54 27.61
C TYR A 347 -27.41 23.71 26.76
#